data_AF-A0A1V1NZW2-F1
#
_entry.id   AF-A0A1V1NZW2-F1
#
_cell.length_a   1.000
_cell.length_b   1.000
_cell.length_c   1.000
_cell.angle_alpha   90.00
_cell.angle_beta   90.00
_cell.angle_gamma   90.00
#
_symmetry.space_group_name_H-M   'P 1'
#
loop_
_entity.id
_entity.type
_entity.pdbx_description
1 polymer ?
#
loop_
_entity_poly.entity_id
_entity_poly.type
_entity_poly.pdbx_seq_one_letter_code
_entity_poly.pdbx_strand_id
1 'polypeptide(L)'
;MNVDDTMVVASIRQGVGSFLGGGNLSSSWGTYMIPAAIAKRPIPGGALLTGILCILAGVIGYPMDLAMWEPVLRVALIVGVFLPLLEAGMQMIHKQKDSMSAAICIFSSAFVNPVFGWALTMLLDNLGFIGNAERAKELSLRDKLVIPGIAFIICVVALALVGQLPGIPAIL
;
A
#
# COMPACT_ATOMS: atom_id res chain seq x y z
N MET A 1 18.19 -8.93 0.93
CA MET A 1 17.08 -9.31 1.82
C MET A 1 16.13 -10.14 0.98
N ASN A 2 15.72 -11.32 1.44
CA ASN A 2 14.74 -12.10 0.70
C ASN A 2 13.38 -11.39 0.79
N VAL A 3 12.63 -11.39 -0.31
CA VAL A 3 11.30 -10.74 -0.37
C VAL A 3 10.36 -11.44 0.60
N ASP A 4 10.44 -12.76 0.71
CA ASP A 4 9.59 -13.55 1.59
C ASP A 4 9.80 -13.18 3.06
N ASP A 5 11.05 -13.07 3.53
CA ASP A 5 11.38 -12.64 4.89
C ASP A 5 10.82 -11.24 5.18
N THR A 6 10.89 -10.36 4.19
CA THR A 6 10.39 -8.98 4.29
C THR A 6 8.87 -8.96 4.42
N MET A 7 8.18 -9.78 3.63
CA MET A 7 6.71 -9.87 3.64
C MET A 7 6.21 -10.53 4.93
N VAL A 8 6.89 -11.55 5.45
CA VAL A 8 6.54 -12.20 6.72
C VAL A 8 6.62 -11.20 7.88
N VAL A 9 7.73 -10.46 7.99
CA VAL A 9 7.90 -9.44 9.05
C VAL A 9 6.86 -8.32 8.91
N ALA A 10 6.59 -7.88 7.69
CA ALA A 10 5.57 -6.87 7.42
C ALA A 10 4.16 -7.34 7.82
N SER A 11 3.82 -8.60 7.57
CA SER A 11 2.51 -9.17 7.95
C SER A 11 2.38 -9.33 9.46
N ILE A 12 3.41 -9.80 10.17
CA ILE A 12 3.40 -9.90 11.64
C ILE A 12 3.19 -8.50 12.25
N ARG A 13 3.92 -7.50 11.76
CA ARG A 13 3.79 -6.11 12.22
C ARG A 13 2.37 -5.57 12.01
N GLN A 14 1.77 -5.83 10.85
CA GLN A 14 0.39 -5.41 10.56
C GLN A 14 -0.63 -6.14 11.44
N GLY A 15 -0.44 -7.45 11.68
CA GLY A 15 -1.30 -8.21 12.58
C GLY A 15 -1.30 -7.64 14.00
N VAL A 16 -0.12 -7.38 14.55
CA VAL A 16 0.03 -6.77 15.89
C VAL A 16 -0.54 -5.35 15.91
N GLY A 17 -0.24 -4.53 14.91
CA GLY A 17 -0.74 -3.16 14.83
C GLY A 17 -2.26 -3.09 14.76
N SER A 18 -2.90 -3.95 13.97
CA SER A 18 -4.36 -3.97 13.81
C SER A 18 -5.03 -4.43 15.10
N PHE A 19 -4.43 -5.40 15.80
CA PHE A 19 -4.93 -5.87 17.09
C PHE A 19 -4.89 -4.78 18.16
N LEU A 20 -3.86 -3.92 18.13
CA LEU A 20 -3.71 -2.79 19.05
C LEU A 20 -4.51 -1.54 18.60
N GLY A 21 -5.34 -1.64 17.55
CA GLY A 21 -6.19 -0.54 17.07
C GLY A 21 -5.50 0.47 16.16
N GLY A 22 -4.31 0.18 15.65
CA GLY A 22 -3.57 1.03 14.72
C GLY A 22 -4.01 0.88 13.26
N GLY A 23 -4.06 1.99 12.52
CA GLY A 23 -4.22 1.97 11.06
C GLY A 23 -2.90 1.61 10.38
N ASN A 24 -2.79 0.40 9.83
CA ASN A 24 -1.53 -0.08 9.29
C ASN A 24 -1.36 0.22 7.81
N LEU A 25 -0.29 0.97 7.51
CA LEU A 25 0.30 1.04 6.18
C LEU A 25 1.67 0.38 6.26
N SER A 26 1.89 -0.65 5.43
CA SER A 26 3.21 -1.24 5.25
C SER A 26 3.82 -0.75 3.96
N SER A 27 4.66 0.26 4.08
CA SER A 27 5.56 0.66 3.01
C SER A 27 6.92 0.01 3.25
N SER A 28 7.37 -0.79 2.30
CA SER A 28 8.76 -1.23 2.19
C SER A 28 9.65 -0.17 1.52
N TRP A 29 9.08 1.00 1.16
CA TRP A 29 9.68 1.96 0.25
C TRP A 29 10.10 3.28 0.90
N GLY A 30 11.34 3.70 0.59
CA GLY A 30 11.68 5.04 0.08
C GLY A 30 11.80 6.19 1.07
N THR A 31 10.72 6.55 1.78
CA THR A 31 10.65 7.83 2.53
C THR A 31 11.71 7.93 3.61
N TYR A 32 12.05 6.81 4.24
CA TYR A 32 13.14 6.73 5.21
C TYR A 32 14.51 6.45 4.57
N MET A 33 14.52 5.70 3.45
CA MET A 33 15.74 5.25 2.79
C MET A 33 16.46 6.38 2.06
N ILE A 34 15.74 7.28 1.39
CA ILE A 34 16.36 8.36 0.58
C ILE A 34 17.11 9.35 1.49
N PRO A 35 16.53 9.92 2.57
CA PRO A 35 17.28 10.79 3.48
C PRO A 35 18.39 10.06 4.23
N ALA A 36 18.17 8.80 4.65
CA ALA A 36 19.18 8.02 5.37
C ALA A 36 20.38 7.63 4.47
N ALA A 37 20.13 7.34 3.19
CA ALA A 37 21.17 7.09 2.19
C ALA A 37 21.94 8.37 1.85
N ILE A 38 21.26 9.51 1.70
CA ILE A 38 21.90 10.82 1.49
C ILE A 38 22.79 11.19 2.70
N ALA A 39 22.33 10.92 3.92
CA ALA A 39 23.08 11.20 5.15
C ALA A 39 24.19 10.18 5.47
N LYS A 40 24.35 9.10 4.67
CA LYS A 40 25.28 7.98 4.91
C LYS A 40 25.20 7.40 6.33
N ARG A 41 24.01 7.42 6.95
CA ARG A 41 23.80 6.93 8.32
C ARG A 41 23.33 5.47 8.31
N PRO A 42 23.61 4.70 9.38
CA PRO A 42 23.14 3.32 9.48
C PRO A 42 21.62 3.28 9.49
N ILE A 43 21.04 2.86 8.36
CA ILE A 43 19.60 2.70 8.13
C ILE A 43 18.90 1.89 9.24
N PRO A 44 19.41 0.73 9.69
CA PRO A 44 18.73 -0.05 10.73
C PRO A 44 18.75 0.63 12.11
N GLY A 45 19.84 1.34 12.45
CA GLY A 45 19.94 2.07 13.72
C GLY A 45 18.99 3.26 13.78
N GLY A 46 18.84 3.98 12.66
CA GLY A 46 17.86 5.07 12.55
C GLY A 46 16.42 4.57 12.68
N ALA A 47 16.08 3.43 12.07
CA ALA A 47 14.74 2.85 12.16
C ALA A 47 14.41 2.42 13.60
N LEU A 48 15.35 1.78 14.31
CA LEU A 48 15.15 1.36 15.70
C LEU A 48 14.98 2.55 16.64
N LEU A 49 15.85 3.56 16.52
CA LEU A 49 15.78 4.76 17.36
C LEU A 49 14.45 5.49 17.16
N THR A 50 14.01 5.65 15.92
CA THR A 50 12.72 6.28 15.62
C THR A 50 11.56 5.47 16.18
N GLY A 51 11.59 4.14 16.08
CA GLY A 51 10.59 3.28 16.72
C GLY A 51 10.49 3.51 18.23
N ILE A 52 11.64 3.58 18.92
CA ILE A 52 11.70 3.85 20.36
C ILE A 52 11.16 5.26 20.67
N LEU A 53 11.57 6.28 19.92
CA LEU A 53 11.11 7.65 20.11
C LEU A 53 9.61 7.79 19.87
N CYS A 54 9.04 7.09 18.87
CA CYS A 54 7.60 7.07 18.64
C CYS A 54 6.83 6.45 19.81
N ILE A 55 7.34 5.37 20.41
CA ILE A 55 6.72 4.75 21.60
C ILE A 55 6.78 5.72 22.78
N LEU A 56 7.95 6.31 23.04
CA LEU A 56 8.13 7.28 24.11
C LEU A 56 7.21 8.50 23.94
N ALA A 57 7.15 9.08 22.74
CA ALA A 57 6.27 10.20 22.44
C ALA A 57 4.78 9.83 22.61
N GLY A 58 4.39 8.62 22.19
CA GLY A 58 3.04 8.10 22.38
C GLY A 58 2.66 7.92 23.85
N VAL A 59 3.58 7.43 24.70
CA VAL A 59 3.34 7.24 26.14
C VAL A 59 3.37 8.56 26.92
N ILE A 60 4.24 9.49 26.53
CA ILE A 60 4.33 10.83 27.14
C ILE A 60 3.10 11.68 26.79
N GLY A 61 2.30 11.26 25.79
CA GLY A 61 1.06 11.91 25.42
C GLY A 61 1.26 13.27 24.75
N TYR A 62 2.43 13.50 24.15
CA TYR A 62 2.68 14.76 23.43
C TYR A 62 1.76 14.81 22.20
N PRO A 63 0.83 15.77 22.12
CA PRO A 63 -0.08 15.86 20.99
C PRO A 63 0.71 16.16 19.72
N MET A 64 0.79 15.19 18.82
CA MET A 64 1.44 15.35 17.50
C MET A 64 0.86 16.54 16.73
N ASP A 65 -0.43 16.84 16.94
CA ASP A 65 -1.14 17.95 16.30
C ASP A 65 -0.65 19.33 16.78
N LEU A 66 -0.16 19.45 18.02
CA LEU A 66 0.41 20.70 18.55
C LEU A 66 1.86 20.92 18.11
N ALA A 67 2.56 19.85 17.73
CA ALA A 67 3.94 19.92 17.23
C ALA A 67 4.01 20.31 15.75
N MET A 68 2.91 20.16 15.02
CA MET A 68 2.93 20.07 13.56
C MET A 68 2.21 21.24 12.90
N TRP A 69 2.98 22.04 12.16
CA TRP A 69 2.41 23.11 11.35
C TRP A 69 1.85 22.53 10.05
N GLU A 70 0.54 22.64 9.83
CA GLU A 70 -0.16 22.02 8.70
C GLU A 70 0.46 22.31 7.32
N PRO A 71 0.91 23.54 6.99
CA PRO A 71 1.53 23.82 5.69
C PRO A 71 2.80 23.00 5.45
N VAL A 72 3.64 22.83 6.48
CA VAL A 72 4.86 22.01 6.38
C VAL A 72 4.51 20.54 6.21
N LEU A 73 3.51 20.03 6.93
CA LEU A 73 3.05 18.64 6.77
C LEU A 73 2.58 18.38 5.33
N ARG A 74 1.74 19.26 4.77
CA ARG A 74 1.21 19.08 3.41
C ARG A 74 2.32 19.08 2.36
N VAL A 75 3.29 19.99 2.47
CA VAL A 75 4.45 20.04 1.55
C VAL A 75 5.32 18.80 1.71
N ALA A 76 5.58 18.37 2.94
CA ALA A 76 6.35 17.15 3.21
C ALA A 76 5.67 15.89 2.65
N LEU A 77 4.33 15.79 2.74
CA LEU A 77 3.58 14.67 2.16
C LEU A 77 3.62 14.70 0.62
N ILE A 78 3.44 15.87 0.00
CA ILE A 78 3.46 16.01 -1.46
C ILE A 78 4.85 15.65 -2.02
N VAL A 79 5.89 16.30 -1.51
CA VAL A 79 7.26 16.19 -2.06
C VAL A 79 7.97 14.94 -1.55
N GLY A 80 7.77 14.59 -0.28
CA GLY A 80 8.48 13.48 0.35
C GLY A 80 7.83 12.12 0.15
N VAL A 81 6.50 12.06 -0.02
CA VAL A 81 5.75 10.79 -0.08
C VAL A 81 5.09 10.59 -1.43
N PHE A 82 4.18 11.48 -1.84
CA PHE A 82 3.36 11.26 -3.03
C PHE A 82 4.16 11.36 -4.32
N LEU A 83 5.05 12.34 -4.46
CA LEU A 83 5.84 12.53 -5.68
C LEU A 83 6.82 11.35 -5.93
N PRO A 84 7.59 10.85 -4.94
CA PRO A 84 8.42 9.66 -5.13
C PRO A 84 7.62 8.39 -5.42
N LEU A 85 6.46 8.20 -4.78
CA LEU A 85 5.59 7.06 -5.06
C LEU A 85 5.03 7.10 -6.49
N LEU A 86 4.65 8.30 -6.97
CA LEU A 86 4.21 8.49 -8.34
C LEU A 86 5.35 8.21 -9.33
N GLU A 87 6.55 8.73 -9.09
CA GLU A 87 7.72 8.50 -9.94
C GLU A 87 8.07 7.01 -10.02
N ALA A 88 8.09 6.33 -8.87
CA ALA A 88 8.30 4.88 -8.80
C ALA A 88 7.25 4.11 -9.60
N GLY A 89 5.97 4.48 -9.46
CA GLY A 89 4.87 3.90 -10.22
C GLY A 89 5.05 4.09 -11.73
N MET A 90 5.39 5.30 -12.17
CA MET A 90 5.64 5.61 -13.59
C MET A 90 6.83 4.80 -14.15
N GLN A 91 7.92 4.66 -13.38
CA GLN A 91 9.06 3.85 -13.77
C GLN A 91 8.71 2.36 -13.90
N MET A 92 7.83 1.84 -13.04
CA MET A 92 7.37 0.44 -13.15
C MET A 92 6.50 0.22 -14.39
N ILE A 93 5.58 1.13 -14.70
CA ILE A 93 4.72 1.06 -15.91
C ILE A 93 5.57 1.08 -17.17
N HIS A 94 6.59 1.94 -17.22
CA HIS A 94 7.47 2.04 -18.38
C HIS A 94 8.25 0.74 -18.65
N LYS A 95 8.62 -0.01 -17.61
CA LYS A 95 9.41 -1.26 -17.74
C LYS A 95 8.57 -2.49 -18.09
N GLN A 96 7.34 -2.61 -17.59
CA GLN A 96 6.55 -3.85 -17.69
C GLN A 96 5.56 -3.92 -18.87
N LYS A 97 5.41 -2.86 -19.68
CA LYS A 97 4.44 -2.80 -20.81
C LYS A 97 2.96 -3.04 -20.41
N ASP A 98 2.62 -3.05 -19.12
CA ASP A 98 1.25 -3.22 -18.61
C ASP A 98 0.52 -1.88 -18.39
N SER A 99 0.63 -0.95 -19.36
CA SER A 99 -0.03 0.36 -19.28
C SER A 99 -1.55 0.24 -19.20
N MET A 100 -2.13 -0.82 -19.78
CA MET A 100 -3.57 -1.08 -19.74
C MET A 100 -4.05 -1.47 -18.33
N SER A 101 -3.33 -2.37 -17.64
CA SER A 101 -3.63 -2.76 -16.26
C SER A 101 -3.53 -1.54 -15.32
N ALA A 102 -2.48 -0.72 -15.49
CA ALA A 102 -2.33 0.51 -14.71
C ALA A 102 -3.47 1.51 -14.93
N ALA A 103 -3.89 1.72 -16.19
CA ALA A 103 -5.01 2.62 -16.51
C ALA A 103 -6.31 2.14 -15.85
N ILE A 104 -6.63 0.85 -15.95
CA ILE A 104 -7.84 0.28 -15.35
C ILE A 104 -7.81 0.43 -13.83
N CYS A 105 -6.66 0.18 -13.21
CA CYS A 105 -6.48 0.40 -11.77
C CYS A 105 -6.74 1.85 -11.38
N ILE A 106 -6.17 2.82 -12.10
CA ILE A 106 -6.35 4.25 -11.80
C ILE A 106 -7.80 4.68 -12.00
N PHE A 107 -8.45 4.30 -13.11
CA PHE A 107 -9.84 4.66 -13.39
C PHE A 107 -10.79 4.04 -12.37
N SER A 108 -10.69 2.74 -12.12
CA SER A 108 -11.54 2.06 -11.12
C SER A 108 -11.31 2.61 -9.70
N SER A 109 -10.06 2.97 -9.36
CA SER A 109 -9.72 3.61 -8.09
C SER A 109 -10.36 5.01 -7.95
N ALA A 110 -10.42 5.78 -9.03
CA ALA A 110 -10.98 7.13 -9.03
C ALA A 110 -12.52 7.14 -8.89
N PHE A 111 -13.21 6.15 -9.44
CA PHE A 111 -14.68 6.06 -9.38
C PHE A 111 -15.22 5.37 -8.13
N VAL A 112 -14.50 4.37 -7.60
CA VAL A 112 -14.98 3.55 -6.48
C VAL A 112 -14.10 3.78 -5.25
N ASN A 113 -12.91 3.19 -5.27
CA ASN A 113 -11.94 3.25 -4.18
C ASN A 113 -10.62 2.61 -4.66
N PRO A 114 -9.44 3.10 -4.22
CA PRO A 114 -8.16 2.47 -4.50
C PRO A 114 -8.07 0.97 -4.23
N VAL A 115 -8.69 0.48 -3.15
CA VAL A 115 -8.68 -0.95 -2.78
C VAL A 115 -9.47 -1.78 -3.80
N PHE A 116 -10.63 -1.27 -4.23
CA PHE A 116 -11.44 -1.92 -5.25
C PHE A 116 -10.70 -1.94 -6.58
N GLY A 117 -10.11 -0.82 -6.97
CA GLY A 117 -9.43 -0.71 -8.27
C GLY A 117 -8.21 -1.63 -8.37
N TRP A 118 -7.45 -1.77 -7.28
CA TRP A 118 -6.38 -2.74 -7.19
C TRP A 118 -6.89 -4.19 -7.29
N ALA A 119 -7.90 -4.55 -6.49
CA ALA A 119 -8.42 -5.92 -6.45
C ALA A 119 -9.04 -6.35 -7.80
N LEU A 120 -9.80 -5.46 -8.44
CA LEU A 120 -10.37 -5.68 -9.77
C LEU A 120 -9.27 -5.86 -10.82
N THR A 121 -8.28 -4.98 -10.83
CA THR A 121 -7.18 -5.05 -11.80
C THR A 121 -6.38 -6.33 -11.62
N MET A 122 -6.07 -6.73 -10.38
CA MET A 122 -5.36 -7.98 -10.09
C MET A 122 -6.15 -9.20 -10.59
N LEU A 123 -7.47 -9.22 -10.40
CA LEU A 123 -8.32 -10.29 -10.90
C LEU A 123 -8.31 -10.36 -12.43
N LEU A 124 -8.47 -9.21 -13.10
CA LEU A 124 -8.51 -9.13 -14.56
C LEU A 124 -7.16 -9.45 -15.21
N ASP A 125 -6.06 -9.02 -14.61
CA ASP A 125 -4.70 -9.28 -15.05
C ASP A 125 -4.35 -10.77 -14.90
N ASN A 126 -4.65 -11.38 -13.75
CA ASN A 126 -4.41 -12.81 -13.54
C ASN A 126 -5.26 -13.69 -14.46
N LEU A 127 -6.52 -13.30 -14.75
CA LEU A 127 -7.36 -14.01 -15.71
C LEU A 127 -6.85 -13.92 -17.15
N GLY A 128 -5.97 -12.95 -17.44
CA GLY A 128 -5.42 -12.69 -18.78
C GLY A 128 -6.38 -11.94 -19.68
N PHE A 129 -7.39 -11.28 -19.11
CA PHE A 129 -8.30 -10.42 -19.88
C PHE A 129 -7.67 -9.07 -20.22
N ILE A 130 -6.74 -8.61 -19.40
CA ILE A 130 -5.99 -7.36 -19.52
C ILE A 130 -4.51 -7.65 -19.22
N GLY A 131 -3.59 -6.89 -19.82
CA GLY A 131 -2.15 -7.03 -19.58
C GLY A 131 -1.52 -8.18 -20.35
N ASN A 132 -0.57 -8.88 -19.72
CA ASN A 132 0.20 -9.94 -20.37
C ASN A 132 -0.52 -11.30 -20.37
N ALA A 133 -1.22 -11.59 -21.46
CA ALA A 133 -1.95 -12.86 -21.66
C ALA A 133 -1.04 -14.12 -21.67
N GLU A 134 0.27 -13.99 -21.89
CA GLU A 134 1.21 -15.11 -21.83
C GLU A 134 1.48 -15.53 -20.38
N ARG A 135 1.61 -14.56 -19.46
CA ARG A 135 1.75 -14.82 -18.02
C ARG A 135 0.57 -15.62 -17.47
N ALA A 136 -0.64 -15.28 -17.92
CA ALA A 136 -1.88 -15.96 -17.55
C ALA A 136 -1.97 -17.42 -18.03
N LYS A 137 -1.09 -17.88 -18.93
CA LYS A 137 -1.00 -19.27 -19.39
C LYS A 137 -0.01 -20.11 -18.57
N GLU A 138 0.95 -19.47 -17.93
CA GLU A 138 1.93 -20.13 -17.04
C GLU A 138 1.37 -20.37 -15.63
N LEU A 139 0.32 -19.63 -15.26
CA LEU A 139 -0.32 -19.69 -13.95
C LEU A 139 -1.24 -20.90 -13.79
N SER A 140 -1.20 -21.54 -12.63
CA SER A 140 -2.13 -22.61 -12.26
C SER A 140 -3.55 -22.08 -12.08
N LEU A 141 -4.58 -22.93 -12.21
CA LEU A 141 -5.98 -22.52 -11.99
C LEU A 141 -6.23 -21.91 -10.61
N ARG A 142 -5.44 -22.31 -9.59
CA ARG A 142 -5.52 -21.77 -8.23
C ARG A 142 -5.02 -20.33 -8.17
N ASP A 143 -3.90 -20.05 -8.81
CA ASP A 143 -3.29 -18.71 -8.83
C ASP A 143 -4.04 -17.75 -9.77
N LYS A 144 -4.65 -18.33 -10.81
CA LYS A 144 -5.40 -17.60 -11.82
C LYS A 144 -6.76 -17.09 -11.35
N LEU A 145 -7.49 -17.92 -10.59
CA LEU A 145 -8.89 -17.64 -10.26
C LEU A 145 -9.15 -17.65 -8.75
N VAL A 146 -8.67 -18.67 -8.03
CA VAL A 146 -9.06 -18.90 -6.63
C VAL A 146 -8.49 -17.82 -5.72
N ILE A 147 -7.19 -17.58 -5.79
CA ILE A 147 -6.51 -16.56 -4.97
C ILE A 147 -7.02 -15.14 -5.26
N PRO A 148 -6.99 -14.64 -6.52
CA PRO A 148 -7.46 -13.30 -6.82
C PRO A 148 -8.98 -13.15 -6.62
N GLY A 149 -9.76 -14.21 -6.89
CA GLY A 149 -11.20 -14.20 -6.67
C GLY A 149 -11.59 -14.08 -5.20
N ILE A 150 -10.94 -14.85 -4.31
CA ILE A 150 -11.15 -14.75 -2.87
C ILE A 150 -10.71 -13.36 -2.38
N ALA A 151 -9.55 -12.87 -2.80
CA ALA A 151 -9.08 -11.54 -2.42
C ALA A 151 -10.07 -10.44 -2.84
N PHE A 152 -10.59 -10.51 -4.07
CA PHE A 152 -11.60 -9.58 -4.56
C PHE A 152 -12.88 -9.62 -3.73
N ILE A 153 -13.41 -10.81 -3.43
CA ILE A 153 -14.60 -10.97 -2.59
C ILE A 153 -14.38 -10.36 -1.20
N ILE A 154 -13.25 -10.67 -0.56
CA ILE A 154 -12.93 -10.13 0.78
C ILE A 154 -12.86 -8.60 0.74
N CYS A 155 -12.16 -8.03 -0.24
CA CYS A 155 -12.05 -6.57 -0.39
C CYS A 155 -13.42 -5.92 -0.62
N VAL A 156 -14.27 -6.49 -1.49
CA VAL A 156 -15.60 -5.94 -1.77
C VAL A 156 -16.51 -6.04 -0.55
N VAL A 157 -16.50 -7.17 0.17
CA VAL A 157 -17.28 -7.35 1.40
C VAL A 157 -16.81 -6.35 2.47
N ALA A 158 -15.51 -6.18 2.66
CA ALA A 158 -14.98 -5.21 3.61
C ALA A 158 -15.40 -3.77 3.25
N LEU A 159 -15.33 -3.39 1.98
CA LEU A 159 -15.77 -2.06 1.53
C LEU A 159 -17.28 -1.86 1.69
N ALA A 160 -18.08 -2.90 1.46
CA ALA A 160 -19.53 -2.87 1.67
C ALA A 160 -19.90 -2.73 3.15
N LEU A 161 -19.19 -3.44 4.04
CA LEU A 161 -19.39 -3.36 5.49
C LEU A 161 -19.10 -1.94 6.00
N VAL A 162 -18.01 -1.32 5.53
CA VAL A 162 -17.61 0.04 5.96
C VAL A 162 -18.37 1.15 5.20
N GLY A 163 -19.20 0.81 4.21
CA GLY A 163 -19.95 1.78 3.41
C GLY A 163 -19.08 2.63 2.47
N GLN A 164 -17.92 2.11 2.07
CA GLN A 164 -17.01 2.79 1.14
C GLN A 164 -17.31 2.48 -0.33
N LEU A 165 -18.39 1.76 -0.62
CA LEU A 165 -18.87 1.56 -1.99
C LEU A 165 -19.84 2.69 -2.37
N PRO A 166 -19.63 3.35 -3.53
CA PRO A 166 -20.48 4.44 -3.97
C PRO A 166 -21.92 3.94 -4.15
N GLY A 167 -22.87 4.58 -3.43
CA GLY A 167 -24.30 4.28 -3.52
C GLY A 167 -24.81 3.16 -2.60
N ILE A 168 -23.96 2.51 -1.80
CA ILE A 168 -24.39 1.52 -0.80
C ILE A 168 -24.13 2.10 0.61
N PRO A 169 -25.16 2.33 1.43
CA PRO A 169 -24.97 2.72 2.82
C PRO A 169 -24.25 1.61 3.59
N ALA A 170 -23.47 1.98 4.61
CA ALA A 170 -22.75 1.02 5.44
C ALA A 170 -23.69 -0.05 5.97
N ILE A 171 -23.32 -1.32 5.75
CA ILE A 171 -24.08 -2.47 6.25
C ILE A 171 -23.89 -2.63 7.76
N LEU A 172 -22.79 -2.07 8.31
CA LEU A 172 -22.43 -2.07 9.72
C LEU A 172 -22.31 -0.65 10.28
#